data_AF-A0A2E4EC33-F1
#
_entry.id   AF-A0A2E4EC33-F1
#
_cell.length_a   1.000
_cell.length_b   1.000
_cell.length_c   1.000
_cell.angle_alpha   90.00
_cell.angle_beta   90.00
_cell.angle_gamma   90.00
#
_symmetry.space_group_name_H-M   'P 1'
#
loop_
_entity.id
_entity.type
_entity.pdbx_description
1 polymer ?
#
loop_
_entity_poly.entity_id
_entity_poly.type
_entity_poly.pdbx_seq_one_letter_code
_entity_poly.pdbx_strand_id
1 'polypeptide(L)'
;MSLGMEYTNLALRIVGAPRAVNVNGKHIDPAVMLSPALGEPLSVWMAQSISNKLHGTSIPGLQLVGDPKAVSGCRVVTSPVDVEASALGLGEASKLLLLSEAVDQILSPAKRIRGYDYGDLIMSFNALIDKKYLPGQEVLTSDMDLNNLVYEQLQKPLIKSQVPTPRFRS
;
A
#
# COMPACT_ATOMS: atom_id res chain seq x y z
N MET A 1 -10.04 1.48 -17.13
CA MET A 1 -9.74 1.12 -15.73
C MET A 1 -8.24 0.80 -15.70
N SER A 2 -7.47 1.24 -14.71
CA SER A 2 -6.03 0.90 -14.64
C SER A 2 -5.87 -0.58 -14.27
N LEU A 3 -4.84 -1.24 -14.79
CA LEU A 3 -4.54 -2.64 -14.45
C LEU A 3 -4.32 -2.82 -12.94
N GLY A 4 -3.69 -1.84 -12.29
CA GLY A 4 -3.52 -1.81 -10.83
C GLY A 4 -4.85 -1.89 -10.07
N MET A 5 -5.88 -1.15 -10.51
CA MET A 5 -7.19 -1.15 -9.85
C MET A 5 -7.91 -2.48 -9.96
N GLU A 6 -7.78 -3.18 -11.09
CA GLU A 6 -8.36 -4.50 -11.25
C GLU A 6 -7.72 -5.49 -10.28
N TYR A 7 -6.39 -5.50 -10.17
CA TYR A 7 -5.68 -6.33 -9.19
C TYR A 7 -6.03 -5.95 -7.75
N THR A 8 -6.12 -4.66 -7.42
CA THR A 8 -6.46 -4.20 -6.07
C THR A 8 -7.88 -4.62 -5.67
N ASN A 9 -8.83 -4.54 -6.60
CA ASN A 9 -10.20 -5.01 -6.37
C ASN A 9 -10.27 -6.53 -6.17
N LEU A 10 -9.46 -7.29 -6.91
CA LEU A 10 -9.34 -8.75 -6.71
C LEU A 10 -8.72 -9.07 -5.35
N ALA A 11 -7.66 -8.36 -4.97
CA ALA A 11 -6.99 -8.49 -3.68
C ALA A 11 -7.95 -8.23 -2.51
N LEU A 12 -8.77 -7.18 -2.59
CA LEU A 12 -9.79 -6.85 -1.57
C LEU A 12 -10.77 -8.01 -1.30
N ARG A 13 -11.12 -8.78 -2.34
CA ARG A 13 -12.00 -9.97 -2.21
C ARG A 13 -11.32 -11.13 -1.50
N ILE A 14 -10.00 -11.26 -1.65
CA ILE A 14 -9.20 -12.34 -1.05
C ILE A 14 -8.99 -12.09 0.44
N VAL A 15 -8.64 -10.87 0.83
CA VAL A 15 -8.17 -10.56 2.20
C VAL A 15 -9.28 -10.34 3.22
N GLY A 16 -10.55 -10.42 2.82
CA GLY A 16 -11.69 -10.12 3.70
C GLY A 16 -11.66 -8.69 4.22
N ALA A 17 -11.81 -7.71 3.33
CA ALA A 17 -11.80 -6.30 3.69
C ALA A 17 -12.97 -5.92 4.65
N PRO A 18 -12.76 -4.95 5.55
CA PRO A 18 -13.85 -4.36 6.34
C PRO A 18 -14.95 -3.79 5.44
N ARG A 19 -16.20 -3.73 5.91
CA ARG A 19 -17.31 -3.13 5.13
C ARG A 19 -17.12 -1.64 4.84
N ALA A 20 -16.41 -0.94 5.72
CA ALA A 20 -16.09 0.47 5.59
C ALA A 20 -14.79 0.77 6.34
N VAL A 21 -14.09 1.80 5.91
CA VAL A 21 -12.88 2.36 6.54
C VAL A 21 -13.04 3.86 6.74
N ASN A 22 -12.27 4.44 7.66
CA ASN A 22 -12.29 5.88 7.90
C ASN A 22 -11.16 6.56 7.13
N VAL A 23 -11.49 7.66 6.46
CA VAL A 23 -10.51 8.58 5.86
C VAL A 23 -10.94 10.00 6.18
N ASN A 24 -10.12 10.73 6.92
CA ASN A 24 -10.38 12.10 7.38
C ASN A 24 -11.77 12.24 8.03
N GLY A 25 -12.10 11.31 8.93
CA GLY A 25 -13.37 11.24 9.67
C GLY A 25 -14.58 10.75 8.85
N LYS A 26 -14.39 10.42 7.56
CA LYS A 26 -15.47 9.94 6.69
C LYS A 26 -15.41 8.42 6.53
N HIS A 27 -16.57 7.78 6.64
CA HIS A 27 -16.74 6.37 6.32
C HIS A 27 -16.83 6.18 4.81
N ILE A 28 -15.89 5.44 4.22
CA ILE A 28 -15.89 5.11 2.80
C ILE A 28 -15.67 3.61 2.56
N ASP A 29 -16.02 3.14 1.37
CA ASP A 29 -15.73 1.78 0.92
C ASP A 29 -14.21 1.59 0.76
N PRO A 30 -13.61 0.47 1.21
CA PRO A 30 -12.20 0.16 0.98
C PRO A 30 -11.76 0.25 -0.49
N ALA A 31 -12.63 -0.10 -1.44
CA ALA A 31 -12.34 0.02 -2.87
C ALA A 31 -12.19 1.50 -3.30
N VAL A 32 -12.92 2.41 -2.66
CA VAL A 32 -12.76 3.86 -2.87
C VAL A 32 -11.48 4.34 -2.21
N MET A 33 -11.19 3.89 -0.99
CA MET A 33 -9.94 4.20 -0.28
C MET A 33 -8.71 3.80 -1.10
N LEU A 34 -8.73 2.63 -1.73
CA LEU A 34 -7.66 2.11 -2.58
C LEU A 34 -7.78 2.49 -4.06
N SER A 35 -8.49 3.57 -4.37
CA SER A 35 -8.59 4.09 -5.73
C SER A 35 -7.28 4.73 -6.23
N PRO A 36 -7.12 5.01 -7.54
CA PRO A 36 -5.89 5.60 -8.10
C PRO A 36 -5.53 6.97 -7.54
N ALA A 37 -6.55 7.73 -7.16
CA ALA A 37 -6.39 9.05 -6.58
C ALA A 37 -5.99 9.03 -5.10
N LEU A 38 -6.09 7.86 -4.45
CA LEU A 38 -5.90 7.70 -3.01
C LEU A 38 -4.87 6.60 -2.73
N GLY A 39 -5.30 5.41 -2.33
CA GLY A 39 -4.44 4.36 -1.78
C GLY A 39 -3.91 3.31 -2.76
N GLU A 40 -4.30 3.31 -4.05
CA GLU A 40 -3.72 2.37 -5.03
C GLU A 40 -2.18 2.48 -5.08
N PRO A 41 -1.57 3.69 -5.16
CA PRO A 41 -0.12 3.83 -5.14
C PRO A 41 0.56 3.20 -3.93
N LEU A 42 -0.04 3.36 -2.74
CA LEU A 42 0.47 2.78 -1.52
C LEU A 42 0.45 1.25 -1.59
N SER A 43 -0.64 0.66 -2.09
CA SER A 43 -0.77 -0.80 -2.24
C SER A 43 0.26 -1.38 -3.22
N VAL A 44 0.49 -0.70 -4.35
CA VAL A 44 1.49 -1.11 -5.35
C VAL A 44 2.89 -0.97 -4.76
N TRP A 45 3.23 0.15 -4.15
CA TRP A 45 4.54 0.36 -3.52
C TRP A 45 4.80 -0.67 -2.41
N MET A 46 3.80 -0.98 -1.58
CA MET A 46 3.94 -2.03 -0.55
C MET A 46 4.14 -3.42 -1.17
N ALA A 47 3.41 -3.76 -2.23
CA ALA A 47 3.60 -5.03 -2.94
C ALA A 47 5.00 -5.14 -3.57
N GLN A 48 5.50 -4.04 -4.17
CA GLN A 48 6.87 -3.98 -4.68
C GLN A 48 7.90 -4.14 -3.54
N SER A 49 7.66 -3.52 -2.38
CA SER A 49 8.53 -3.63 -1.20
C SER A 49 8.58 -5.07 -0.65
N ILE A 50 7.43 -5.75 -0.57
CA ILE A 50 7.35 -7.16 -0.16
C ILE A 50 8.11 -8.04 -1.17
N SER A 51 7.87 -7.83 -2.47
CA SER A 51 8.57 -8.55 -3.53
C SER A 51 10.08 -8.40 -3.45
N ASN A 52 10.57 -7.17 -3.31
CA ASN A 52 12.00 -6.88 -3.17
C ASN A 52 12.61 -7.55 -1.94
N LYS A 53 11.88 -7.62 -0.82
CA LYS A 53 12.35 -8.30 0.40
C LYS A 53 12.41 -9.83 0.23
N LEU A 54 11.46 -10.43 -0.49
CA LEU A 54 11.38 -11.87 -0.67
C LEU A 54 12.32 -12.39 -1.77
N HIS A 55 12.48 -11.62 -2.85
CA HIS A 55 13.09 -12.09 -4.09
C HIS A 55 14.24 -11.22 -4.58
N GLY A 56 14.54 -10.10 -3.91
CA GLY A 56 15.56 -9.15 -4.34
C GLY A 56 15.18 -8.32 -5.57
N THR A 57 13.98 -8.54 -6.14
CA THR A 57 13.46 -7.82 -7.31
C THR A 57 11.93 -7.64 -7.25
N SER A 58 11.44 -6.71 -8.07
CA SER A 58 10.03 -6.33 -8.17
C SER A 58 9.32 -7.20 -9.21
N ILE A 59 8.56 -8.18 -8.73
CA ILE A 59 7.79 -9.16 -9.52
C ILE A 59 6.38 -8.73 -9.93
N PRO A 60 5.68 -7.76 -9.29
CA PRO A 60 4.29 -7.43 -9.65
C PRO A 60 4.06 -7.02 -11.10
N GLY A 61 5.11 -6.69 -11.87
CA GLY A 61 4.98 -6.14 -13.24
C GLY A 61 4.35 -4.75 -13.25
N LEU A 62 4.21 -4.14 -12.08
CA LEU A 62 3.70 -2.79 -11.85
C LEU A 62 4.81 -1.98 -11.20
N GLN A 63 4.95 -0.74 -11.64
CA GLN A 63 5.91 0.21 -11.13
C GLN A 63 5.21 1.50 -10.77
N LEU A 64 5.57 2.08 -9.64
CA LEU A 64 5.11 3.40 -9.26
C LEU A 64 6.09 4.45 -9.74
N VAL A 65 5.60 5.44 -10.48
CA VAL A 65 6.40 6.57 -10.95
C VAL A 65 5.79 7.88 -10.49
N GLY A 66 6.63 8.87 -10.19
CA GLY A 66 6.20 10.23 -9.87
C GLY A 66 5.40 10.85 -11.01
N ASP A 67 4.32 11.55 -10.69
CA ASP A 67 3.51 12.31 -11.64
C ASP A 67 2.80 13.46 -10.91
N PRO A 68 3.33 14.70 -10.98
CA PRO A 68 2.76 15.84 -10.27
C PRO A 68 1.41 16.30 -10.84
N LYS A 69 0.95 15.73 -11.97
CA LYS A 69 -0.39 16.00 -12.51
C LYS A 69 -1.45 15.11 -11.88
N ALA A 70 -1.06 13.99 -11.26
CA ALA A 70 -1.96 13.10 -10.57
C ALA A 70 -2.26 13.62 -9.16
N VAL A 71 -3.49 13.39 -8.68
CA VAL A 71 -3.90 13.79 -7.32
C VAL A 71 -3.06 13.09 -6.24
N SER A 72 -2.59 11.89 -6.52
CA SER A 72 -1.73 11.10 -5.64
C SER A 72 -0.24 11.42 -5.77
N GLY A 73 0.14 12.35 -6.65
CA GLY A 73 1.53 12.67 -6.95
C GLY A 73 2.28 11.59 -7.73
N CYS A 74 1.59 10.51 -8.10
CA CYS A 74 2.16 9.37 -8.79
C CYS A 74 1.14 8.64 -9.65
N ARG A 75 1.64 7.79 -10.53
CA ARG A 75 0.83 6.89 -11.34
C ARG A 75 1.45 5.50 -11.38
N VAL A 76 0.61 4.50 -11.49
CA VAL A 76 1.02 3.11 -11.70
C VAL A 76 1.25 2.91 -13.20
N VAL A 77 2.41 2.35 -13.55
CA VAL A 77 2.75 1.96 -14.92
C VAL A 77 3.09 0.48 -14.96
N THR A 78 2.87 -0.15 -16.10
CA THR A 78 3.33 -1.51 -16.35
C THR A 78 4.84 -1.50 -16.55
N SER A 79 5.57 -2.25 -15.74
CA SER A 79 7.00 -2.43 -15.92
C SER A 79 7.24 -3.40 -17.08
N PRO A 80 8.18 -3.11 -18.01
CA PRO A 80 8.54 -4.04 -19.08
C PRO A 80 9.27 -5.31 -18.56
N VAL A 81 9.53 -5.41 -17.25
CA VAL A 81 10.30 -6.49 -16.61
C VAL A 81 9.41 -7.72 -16.30
N ASP A 82 8.73 -8.27 -17.30
CA ASP A 82 8.14 -9.62 -17.18
C ASP A 82 9.20 -10.74 -17.30
N VAL A 83 10.43 -10.38 -17.69
CA VAL A 83 11.55 -11.32 -17.89
C VAL A 83 12.00 -11.95 -16.58
N GLU A 84 12.06 -11.18 -15.49
CA GLU A 84 12.56 -11.69 -14.20
C GLU A 84 11.51 -12.55 -13.45
N ALA A 85 10.23 -12.18 -13.53
CA ALA A 85 9.15 -13.00 -12.98
C ALA A 85 9.07 -14.37 -13.67
N SER A 86 9.25 -14.39 -15.00
CA SER A 86 9.31 -15.62 -15.79
C SER A 86 10.53 -16.48 -15.44
N ALA A 87 11.70 -15.88 -15.20
CA ALA A 87 12.91 -16.59 -14.75
C ALA A 87 12.74 -17.24 -13.37
N LEU A 88 11.93 -16.63 -12.49
CA LEU A 88 11.58 -17.18 -11.18
C LEU A 88 10.43 -18.20 -11.22
N GLY A 89 9.82 -18.43 -12.38
CA GLY A 89 8.65 -19.31 -12.53
C GLY A 89 7.38 -18.78 -11.85
N LEU A 90 7.31 -17.48 -11.58
CA LEU A 90 6.21 -16.84 -10.87
C LEU A 90 5.16 -16.32 -11.86
N GLY A 91 3.95 -16.87 -11.78
CA GLY A 91 2.81 -16.49 -12.61
C GLY A 91 1.98 -15.33 -12.04
N GLU A 92 0.89 -14.98 -12.73
CA GLU A 92 -0.05 -13.93 -12.30
C GLU A 92 -0.63 -14.14 -10.90
N ALA A 93 -0.83 -15.40 -10.49
CA ALA A 93 -1.30 -15.73 -9.14
C ALA A 93 -0.34 -15.22 -8.06
N SER A 94 0.97 -15.31 -8.27
CA SER A 94 1.97 -14.80 -7.33
C SER A 94 1.93 -13.28 -7.25
N LYS A 95 1.72 -12.59 -8.38
CA LYS A 95 1.52 -11.12 -8.42
C LYS A 95 0.30 -10.71 -7.61
N LEU A 96 -0.82 -11.43 -7.77
CA LEU A 96 -2.05 -11.19 -7.02
C LEU A 96 -1.88 -11.48 -5.52
N LEU A 97 -1.12 -12.51 -5.14
CA LEU A 97 -0.83 -12.82 -3.74
C LEU A 97 0.01 -11.73 -3.07
N LEU A 98 1.04 -11.21 -3.76
CA LEU A 98 1.84 -10.10 -3.25
C LEU A 98 0.99 -8.84 -3.00
N LEU A 99 0.09 -8.53 -3.93
CA LEU A 99 -0.82 -7.39 -3.76
C LEU A 99 -1.86 -7.66 -2.68
N SER A 100 -2.37 -8.89 -2.57
CA SER A 100 -3.28 -9.29 -1.50
C SER A 100 -2.62 -9.11 -0.14
N GLU A 101 -1.39 -9.57 0.04
CA GLU A 101 -0.63 -9.37 1.27
C GLU A 101 -0.43 -7.86 1.57
N ALA A 102 -0.08 -7.06 0.57
CA ALA A 102 0.05 -5.61 0.73
C ALA A 102 -1.26 -4.96 1.20
N VAL A 103 -2.38 -5.31 0.57
CA VAL A 103 -3.71 -4.79 0.93
C VAL A 103 -4.12 -5.26 2.32
N ASP A 104 -3.81 -6.50 2.70
CA ASP A 104 -4.10 -6.99 4.05
C ASP A 104 -3.32 -6.24 5.12
N GLN A 105 -2.03 -5.96 4.88
CA GLN A 105 -1.22 -5.15 5.78
C GLN A 105 -1.75 -3.72 5.92
N ILE A 106 -2.20 -3.10 4.82
CA ILE A 106 -2.83 -1.78 4.84
C ILE A 106 -4.13 -1.82 5.65
N LEU A 107 -4.98 -2.83 5.48
CA LEU A 107 -6.28 -2.91 6.13
C LEU A 107 -6.22 -3.44 7.58
N SER A 108 -5.09 -4.03 7.99
CA SER A 108 -4.90 -4.64 9.31
C SER A 108 -5.22 -3.71 10.49
N PRO A 109 -4.82 -2.42 10.49
CA PRO A 109 -5.21 -1.48 11.54
C PRO A 109 -6.71 -1.33 11.69
N ALA A 110 -7.47 -1.13 10.60
CA ALA A 110 -8.93 -1.01 10.69
C ALA A 110 -9.64 -2.29 11.16
N LYS A 111 -9.03 -3.46 10.92
CA LYS A 111 -9.53 -4.74 11.44
C LYS A 111 -9.36 -4.89 12.96
N ARG A 112 -8.39 -4.20 13.56
CA ARG A 112 -7.96 -4.41 14.97
C ARG A 112 -8.15 -3.20 15.89
N ILE A 113 -8.16 -1.99 15.33
CA ILE A 113 -8.23 -0.73 16.05
C ILE A 113 -9.52 -0.02 15.63
N ARG A 114 -10.42 0.17 16.60
CA ARG A 114 -11.70 0.85 16.35
C ARG A 114 -11.46 2.29 15.95
N GLY A 115 -12.02 2.69 14.81
CA GLY A 115 -11.99 4.07 14.34
C GLY A 115 -10.64 4.50 13.75
N TYR A 116 -9.74 3.57 13.44
CA TYR A 116 -8.49 3.89 12.75
C TYR A 116 -8.76 4.67 11.45
N ASP A 117 -8.06 5.78 11.27
CA ASP A 117 -8.24 6.71 10.15
C ASP A 117 -7.01 6.73 9.25
N TYR A 118 -7.23 6.52 7.95
CA TYR A 118 -6.16 6.45 6.94
C TYR A 118 -5.79 7.81 6.34
N GLY A 119 -6.46 8.90 6.73
CA GLY A 119 -6.24 10.23 6.19
C GLY A 119 -4.78 10.67 6.24
N ASP A 120 -4.17 10.60 7.42
CA ASP A 120 -2.78 10.98 7.63
C ASP A 120 -1.81 10.11 6.81
N LEU A 121 -2.07 8.80 6.72
CA LEU A 121 -1.24 7.88 5.94
C LEU A 121 -1.27 8.24 4.45
N ILE A 122 -2.46 8.36 3.86
CA ILE A 122 -2.63 8.61 2.42
C ILE A 122 -2.07 9.99 2.07
N MET A 123 -2.42 11.02 2.84
CA MET A 123 -1.96 12.39 2.57
C MET A 123 -0.45 12.54 2.74
N SER A 124 0.14 11.93 3.78
CA SER A 124 1.59 11.98 3.99
C SER A 124 2.34 11.20 2.93
N PHE A 125 1.82 10.06 2.49
CA PHE A 125 2.44 9.26 1.43
C PHE A 125 2.51 10.06 0.12
N ASN A 126 1.39 10.65 -0.30
CA ASN A 126 1.33 11.46 -1.51
C ASN A 126 2.26 12.69 -1.41
N ALA A 127 2.24 13.39 -0.28
CA ALA A 127 3.09 14.56 -0.06
C ALA A 127 4.60 14.22 -0.08
N LEU A 128 5.00 13.06 0.44
CA LEU A 128 6.38 12.59 0.38
C LEU A 128 6.80 12.30 -1.07
N ILE A 129 5.91 11.70 -1.85
CA ILE A 129 6.19 11.42 -3.27
C ILE A 129 6.36 12.73 -4.05
N ASP A 130 5.39 13.63 -3.95
CA ASP A 130 5.40 14.93 -4.65
C ASP A 130 6.66 15.75 -4.35
N LYS A 131 7.16 15.67 -3.12
CA LYS A 131 8.35 16.42 -2.69
C LYS A 131 9.65 15.81 -3.23
N LYS A 132 9.72 14.50 -3.43
CA LYS A 132 10.98 13.77 -3.59
C LYS A 132 11.20 13.20 -4.99
N TYR A 133 10.13 12.85 -5.69
CA TYR A 133 10.20 12.16 -6.97
C TYR A 133 9.80 13.08 -8.12
N LEU A 134 10.68 13.16 -9.13
CA LEU A 134 10.42 13.91 -10.35
C LEU A 134 9.42 13.18 -11.24
N PRO A 135 8.79 13.88 -12.21
CA PRO A 135 7.88 13.25 -13.16
C PRO A 135 8.56 12.10 -13.92
N GLY A 136 7.95 10.92 -13.88
CA GLY A 136 8.45 9.70 -14.51
C GLY A 136 9.57 8.98 -13.73
N GLN A 137 10.05 9.55 -12.62
CA GLN A 137 11.05 8.89 -11.78
C GLN A 137 10.39 7.74 -11.01
N GLU A 138 11.05 6.59 -10.98
CA GLU A 138 10.63 5.44 -10.18
C GLU A 138 10.63 5.77 -8.67
N VAL A 139 9.54 5.41 -7.99
CA VAL A 139 9.44 5.48 -6.54
C VAL A 139 10.11 4.26 -5.93
N LEU A 140 11.21 4.47 -5.21
CA LEU A 140 12.05 3.38 -4.71
C LEU A 140 11.45 2.73 -3.46
N THR A 141 11.52 1.40 -3.37
CA THR A 141 11.09 0.66 -2.17
C THR A 141 12.08 0.76 -1.01
N SER A 142 13.32 1.16 -1.31
CA SER A 142 14.38 1.42 -0.32
C SER A 142 14.27 2.81 0.30
N ASP A 143 13.27 3.62 -0.09
CA ASP A 143 13.07 4.95 0.45
C ASP A 143 12.76 4.89 1.96
N MET A 144 13.68 5.43 2.76
CA MET A 144 13.56 5.44 4.22
C MET A 144 12.36 6.25 4.72
N ASP A 145 12.00 7.35 4.07
CA ASP A 145 10.92 8.22 4.53
C ASP A 145 9.56 7.50 4.37
N LEU A 146 9.37 6.82 3.23
CA LEU A 146 8.19 6.00 2.97
C LEU A 146 8.13 4.77 3.87
N ASN A 147 9.25 4.09 4.09
CA ASN A 147 9.32 2.95 5.01
C ASN A 147 9.00 3.37 6.46
N ASN A 148 9.52 4.51 6.91
CA ASN A 148 9.23 5.06 8.24
C ASN A 148 7.76 5.45 8.39
N LEU A 149 7.17 6.09 7.37
CA LEU A 149 5.75 6.41 7.36
C LEU A 149 4.89 5.15 7.52
N VAL A 150 5.15 4.11 6.72
CA VAL A 150 4.41 2.84 6.79
C VAL A 150 4.59 2.17 8.15
N TYR A 151 5.80 2.15 8.70
CA TYR A 151 6.03 1.61 10.04
C TYR A 151 5.23 2.36 11.12
N GLU A 152 5.34 3.69 11.14
CA GLU A 152 4.69 4.54 12.16
C GLU A 152 3.16 4.48 12.08
N GLN A 153 2.60 4.43 10.87
CA GLN A 153 1.15 4.50 10.67
C GLN A 153 0.48 3.12 10.66
N LEU A 154 1.10 2.08 10.08
CA LEU A 154 0.46 0.76 9.94
C LEU A 154 0.93 -0.24 11.01
N GLN A 155 2.23 -0.30 11.33
CA GLN A 155 2.78 -1.37 12.17
C GLN A 155 2.81 -1.00 13.66
N LYS A 156 3.30 0.20 13.99
CA LYS A 156 3.43 0.66 15.38
C LYS A 156 2.10 0.72 16.14
N PRO A 157 0.96 1.13 15.56
CA PRO A 157 -0.32 1.13 16.27
C PRO A 157 -0.77 -0.28 16.64
N LEU A 158 -0.51 -1.26 15.77
CA LEU A 158 -0.82 -2.67 16.02
C LEU A 158 0.01 -3.22 17.18
N ILE A 159 1.31 -2.90 17.25
CA ILE A 159 2.18 -3.29 18.36
C ILE A 159 1.70 -2.67 19.68
N LYS A 160 1.40 -1.36 19.68
CA LYS A 160 0.90 -0.65 20.88
C LYS A 160 -0.42 -1.25 21.38
N SER A 161 -1.30 -1.67 20.48
CA SER A 161 -2.59 -2.27 20.84
C SER A 161 -2.46 -3.62 21.56
N GLN A 162 -1.32 -4.31 21.40
CA GLN A 162 -1.07 -5.63 22.00
C GLN A 162 -0.42 -5.56 23.39
N VAL A 163 0.16 -4.42 23.77
CA VAL A 163 0.79 -4.25 25.08
C VAL A 163 -0.28 -3.89 26.12
N PRO A 164 -0.52 -4.72 27.15
CA PRO A 164 -1.49 -4.38 28.19
C PRO A 164 -1.00 -3.16 28.96
N THR A 165 -1.79 -2.08 28.95
CA THR A 165 -1.51 -0.93 29.81
C THR A 165 -1.59 -1.39 31.27
N PRO A 166 -0.53 -1.25 32.09
CA PRO A 166 -0.59 -1.63 33.49
C PRO A 166 -1.68 -0.79 34.17
N ARG A 167 -2.75 -1.44 34.62
CA ARG A 167 -3.76 -0.81 35.46
C ARG A 167 -3.15 -0.63 36.85
N PHE A 168 -2.47 0.49 37.06
CA PHE A 168 -2.20 0.94 38.42
C PHE A 168 -3.55 1.31 39.04
N ARG A 169 -4.00 0.48 40.00
CA ARG A 169 -5.12 0.83 40.87
C ARG A 169 -4.63 1.98 41.75
N SER A 170 -5.18 3.18 41.53
CA SER A 170 -5.13 4.30 42.47
C SER A 170 -6.07 4.06 43.63
#